data_AF-A0A0B4D5E9-F1
#
_entry.id   AF-A0A0B4D5E9-F1
#
_cell.length_a   1.000
_cell.length_b   1.000
_cell.length_c   1.000
_cell.angle_alpha   90.00
_cell.angle_beta   90.00
_cell.angle_gamma   90.00
#
_symmetry.space_group_name_H-M   'P 1'
#
loop_
_entity.id
_entity.type
_entity.pdbx_description
1 polymer ?
#
loop_
_entity_poly.entity_id
_entity_poly.type
_entity_poly.pdbx_seq_one_letter_code
_entity_poly.pdbx_strand_id
1 'polypeptide(L)' 'MKNLKKISRKDLKSIKGGGLSDDCFAQIIPGDQIPEDGGYVCPCNLIWCPNTASCIWETMYDEQTCVGQL' A
#
# COMPACT_ATOMS: atom_id res chain seq x y z
N MET A 1 -16.71 32.08 10.92
CA MET A 1 -17.14 30.66 10.96
C MET A 1 -17.39 30.21 9.52
N LYS A 2 -16.63 29.24 9.00
CA LYS A 2 -16.75 28.81 7.59
C LYS A 2 -17.98 27.92 7.43
N ASN A 3 -18.95 28.35 6.62
CA ASN A 3 -20.15 27.59 6.27
C ASN A 3 -19.76 26.40 5.36
N LEU A 4 -19.74 25.19 5.92
CA LEU A 4 -19.54 23.97 5.13
C LEU A 4 -20.84 23.68 4.36
N LYS A 5 -20.86 23.98 3.06
CA LYS A 5 -21.98 23.63 2.17
C LYS A 5 -22.11 22.12 2.08
N LYS A 6 -23.32 21.61 2.29
CA LYS A 6 -23.63 20.17 2.19
C LYS A 6 -23.43 19.71 0.74
N ILE A 7 -22.51 18.77 0.55
CA ILE A 7 -22.21 18.13 -0.74
C ILE A 7 -23.29 17.09 -1.07
N SER A 8 -23.70 17.00 -2.33
CA SER A 8 -24.68 16.01 -2.80
C SER A 8 -24.07 14.61 -2.86
N ARG A 9 -24.89 13.56 -2.71
CA ARG A 9 -24.43 12.16 -2.81
C ARG A 9 -23.77 11.83 -4.16
N LYS A 10 -24.17 12.53 -5.22
CA LYS A 10 -23.54 12.38 -6.55
C LYS A 10 -22.12 12.95 -6.55
N ASP A 11 -21.93 14.09 -5.91
CA ASP A 11 -20.65 14.79 -5.82
C ASP A 11 -19.67 14.04 -4.89
N LEU A 12 -20.17 13.41 -3.82
CA LEU A 12 -19.39 12.50 -2.97
C LEU A 12 -18.75 11.34 -3.75
N LYS A 13 -19.43 10.81 -4.78
CA LYS A 13 -18.86 9.76 -5.64
C LYS A 13 -17.81 10.29 -6.62
N SER A 14 -17.83 11.59 -6.92
CA SER A 14 -16.82 12.24 -7.76
C SER A 14 -15.59 12.71 -6.98
N ILE A 15 -15.61 12.63 -5.66
CA ILE A 15 -14.41 12.81 -4.83
C ILE A 15 -13.55 11.56 -5.04
N LYS A 16 -12.80 11.54 -6.14
CA LYS A 16 -11.61 10.71 -6.26
C LYS A 16 -10.58 11.36 -5.36
N GLY A 17 -10.20 10.67 -4.28
CA GLY A 17 -9.10 11.11 -3.43
C GLY A 17 -7.90 11.37 -4.34
N GLY A 18 -7.43 12.61 -4.36
CA GLY A 18 -6.23 13.00 -5.10
C GLY A 18 -5.01 12.39 -4.42
N GLY A 19 -4.77 11.11 -4.67
CA GLY A 19 -3.44 10.53 -4.52
C GLY A 19 -2.56 11.10 -5.62
N LEU A 20 -1.34 11.48 -5.25
CA LEU A 20 -0.30 11.81 -6.22
C LEU A 20 -0.21 10.69 -7.25
N SER A 21 -0.14 11.05 -8.52
CA SER A 21 -0.27 10.18 -9.70
C SER A 21 0.80 9.10 -9.89
N ASP A 22 1.55 8.76 -8.84
CA ASP A 22 2.34 7.54 -8.75
C ASP A 22 1.57 6.59 -7.83
N ASP A 23 0.70 5.76 -8.41
CA ASP A 23 -0.17 4.78 -7.74
C ASP A 23 0.60 3.64 -7.04
N CYS A 24 1.83 3.89 -6.59
CA CYS A 24 2.63 2.94 -5.87
C CYS A 24 2.55 3.24 -4.39
N PHE A 25 1.64 2.54 -3.75
CA PHE A 25 1.45 2.58 -2.31
C PHE A 25 1.95 1.29 -1.69
N ALA A 26 2.37 1.38 -0.43
CA ALA A 26 2.59 0.19 0.37
C ALA A 26 1.29 -0.62 0.42
N GLN A 27 1.35 -1.90 0.06
CA GLN A 27 0.19 -2.76 -0.09
C GLN A 27 0.49 -4.16 0.42
N ILE A 28 -0.54 -4.80 0.98
CA ILE A 28 -0.49 -6.21 1.38
C ILE A 28 -0.79 -7.05 0.14
N ILE A 29 0.05 -8.05 -0.12
CA ILE A 29 -0.09 -8.96 -1.25
C ILE A 29 -0.94 -10.15 -0.80
N PRO A 30 -2.03 -10.45 -1.51
CA PRO A 30 -2.88 -11.57 -1.15
C PRO A 30 -2.15 -12.89 -1.43
N GLY A 31 -2.38 -13.90 -0.59
CA GLY A 31 -1.57 -15.12 -0.55
C GLY A 31 -1.54 -15.95 -1.83
N ASP A 32 -2.56 -15.80 -2.68
CA ASP A 32 -2.68 -16.40 -4.01
C ASP A 32 -1.69 -15.82 -5.04
N GLN A 33 -1.13 -14.64 -4.77
CA GLN A 33 -0.15 -13.95 -5.62
C GLN A 33 1.28 -14.10 -5.10
N ILE A 34 1.48 -14.71 -3.93
CA ILE A 34 2.80 -14.94 -3.36
C ILE A 34 3.39 -16.20 -4.00
N PRO A 35 4.56 -16.12 -4.66
CA PRO A 35 5.20 -17.30 -5.23
C PRO A 35 5.57 -18.33 -4.16
N GLU A 36 5.57 -19.62 -4.51
CA GLU A 36 5.95 -20.71 -3.59
C GLU A 36 7.39 -20.54 -3.04
N ASP A 37 8.26 -19.87 -3.79
CA ASP A 37 9.63 -19.55 -3.38
C ASP A 37 9.71 -18.44 -2.31
N GLY A 38 8.59 -17.83 -1.93
CA GLY A 38 8.51 -16.78 -0.90
C GLY A 38 9.03 -15.40 -1.33
N GLY A 39 9.53 -15.25 -2.55
CA GLY A 39 9.97 -13.98 -3.12
C GLY A 39 8.90 -13.35 -4.00
N TYR A 40 8.47 -12.13 -3.69
CA TYR A 40 7.55 -11.35 -4.54
C TYR A 40 8.25 -10.11 -5.10
N VAL A 41 7.99 -9.79 -6.37
CA VAL A 41 8.54 -8.58 -7.01
C VAL A 41 7.56 -7.45 -6.82
N CYS A 42 7.90 -6.52 -5.92
CA CYS A 42 7.06 -5.37 -5.65
C CYS A 42 7.03 -4.41 -6.85
N PRO A 43 5.84 -3.85 -7.19
CA PRO A 43 5.74 -2.80 -8.18
C PRO A 43 6.31 -1.48 -7.63
N CYS A 44 6.91 -0.67 -8.51
CA CYS A 44 7.71 0.50 -8.13
C CYS A 44 8.84 0.18 -7.16
N ASN A 45 9.63 1.19 -6.77
CA ASN A 45 10.77 1.05 -5.86
C ASN A 45 10.33 0.76 -4.40
N LEU A 46 9.51 -0.27 -4.21
CA LEU A 46 9.06 -0.81 -2.94
C LEU A 46 9.85 -2.08 -2.62
N ILE A 47 9.97 -2.39 -1.33
CA ILE A 47 10.70 -3.54 -0.82
C ILE A 47 9.71 -4.64 -0.41
N TRP A 48 10.04 -5.88 -0.74
CA TRP A 48 9.27 -7.05 -0.32
C TRP A 48 9.57 -7.42 1.14
N CYS A 49 8.51 -7.60 1.91
CA CYS A 49 8.54 -7.95 3.32
C CYS A 49 7.86 -9.32 3.52
N PRO A 50 8.60 -10.45 3.46
CA PRO A 50 8.02 -11.79 3.39
C PRO A 50 7.21 -12.15 4.65
N ASN A 51 7.67 -11.77 5.84
CA ASN A 51 6.96 -12.07 7.10
C ASN A 51 5.55 -11.45 7.19
N THR A 52 5.32 -10.31 6.54
CA THR A 52 4.02 -9.63 6.54
C THR A 52 3.29 -9.77 5.21
N ALA A 53 3.88 -10.50 4.25
CA ALA A 53 3.39 -10.62 2.89
C ALA A 53 3.03 -9.26 2.26
N SER A 54 3.90 -8.25 2.39
CA SER A 54 3.60 -6.89 1.94
C SER A 54 4.74 -6.23 1.18
N CYS A 55 4.37 -5.32 0.29
CA CYS A 55 5.28 -4.38 -0.36
C CYS A 55 5.24 -3.07 0.42
N ILE A 56 6.39 -2.66 0.93
CA ILE A 56 6.52 -1.47 1.78
C ILE A 56 7.54 -0.49 1.20
N TRP A 57 7.48 0.76 1.64
CA TRP A 57 8.49 1.75 1.29
C TRP A 57 9.83 1.39 1.93
N GLU A 58 10.93 1.73 1.28
CA GLU A 58 12.28 1.59 1.84
C GLU A 58 12.43 2.27 3.21
N THR A 59 11.77 3.42 3.40
CA THR A 59 11.75 4.14 4.69
C THR A 59 10.99 3.41 5.80
N MET A 60 10.15 2.43 5.45
CA MET A 60 9.40 1.60 6.39
C MET A 60 10.05 0.23 6.59
N TYR A 61 11.15 -0.06 5.88
CA TYR A 61 11.82 -1.34 5.99
C TYR A 61 12.47 -1.50 7.37
N ASP A 62 12.09 -2.58 8.03
CA ASP A 62 12.71 -3.05 9.26
C ASP A 62 13.05 -4.53 9.11
N GLU A 63 14.33 -4.85 9.21
CA GLU A 63 14.85 -6.21 9.02
C GLU A 63 14.29 -7.18 10.07
N GLN A 64 14.09 -6.72 11.31
CA GLN A 64 13.51 -7.55 12.37
C GLN A 64 12.06 -7.94 12.06
N THR A 65 11.30 -7.02 11.46
CA THR A 65 9.89 -7.25 11.11
C THR A 65 9.76 -8.00 9.79
N CYS A 66 10.60 -7.71 8.79
CA CYS A 66 10.47 -8.25 7.44
C CYS A 66 11.20 -9.56 7.21
N VAL A 67 12.40 -9.70 7.77
CA VAL A 67 13.23 -10.92 7.63
C VAL A 67 13.17 -11.76 8.90
N GLY A 68 12.89 -11.13 10.04
CA GLY A 68 12.60 -11.71 11.37
C GLY A 68 13.00 -13.16 11.55
N GLN A 69 14.14 -13.37 12.23
CA GLN A 69 14.79 -14.65 12.50
C GLN A 69 13.80 -15.81 12.68
N LEU A 70 13.86 -16.76 11.74
CA LEU A 70 13.35 -18.13 11.91
C LEU A 70 13.94 -18.79 13.17
#